data_AF-A0A5N5PAC4-F1
#
_entry.id   AF-A0A5N5PAC4-F1
#
_cell.length_a   1.000
_cell.length_b   1.000
_cell.length_c   1.000
_cell.angle_alpha   90.00
_cell.angle_beta   90.00
_cell.angle_gamma   90.00
#
_symmetry.space_group_name_H-M   'P 1'
#
loop_
_entity.id
_entity.type
_entity.pdbx_description
1 polymer ?
#
loop_
_entity_poly.entity_id
_entity_poly.type
_entity_poly.pdbx_seq_one_letter_code
_entity_poly.pdbx_strand_id
1 'polypeptide(L)'
;MGIPRLRQLLEPYAEQIDLKGRDIVIDGPGLAYHILHYCQREATSLFDLPSHSLLGQTAIRWLDELSASGAKIVAIYFDGYLPSAKEPERKRRLMDLSKGLRSYYSLYPSGVPKTTKKQVPVSFSTFTGTFGPKKLPTPAFLVPAVLEALCTSETYRPSTKLVPGEADIYCARHVSSSGGVILTSDSDLLVHDLGPQGSVAFFATVEFKTLAGDKTTTVSEYSGSKICERISLPREKGLSSLGFQIILDPQVNLNRAIQLAKAQINSDTVDVEHTIFMQQYLSPETIEHVSLEPISGRLLDPRISELLLGFLSKTEDASVSMYLPFLADSPARTSAWEISTPLRQMAYAAAGFLATEPITGVVEYRRLQSLPGGTRVETVPRSQVRNYCTGLIKDIAMVQGCVAEPELRWLILAIYQDMRWSEEHQKSSILSLDMLQAEANGNLDVGAWDFVHLHAQVQGIHYSLRMLRQVYDFVCRDHELPEEFTVLRTELDQLSVLDIPSIADFVERFAKVRTGVDLQRFFEWTKPGDELSVQMHSILNPKEKKGKGKRKRDKKSAGQQEKKPGNPSRGSNNPFEFLGDG
;
A
#
# COMPACT_ATOMS: atom_id res chain seq x y z
N MET A 1 -11.32 -12.10 -5.59
CA MET A 1 -12.19 -10.92 -5.78
C MET A 1 -13.22 -11.27 -6.85
N GLY A 2 -14.11 -10.35 -7.22
CA GLY A 2 -15.15 -10.57 -8.23
C GLY A 2 -16.42 -11.27 -7.74
N ILE A 3 -17.15 -11.86 -8.68
CA ILE A 3 -18.43 -12.57 -8.47
C ILE A 3 -18.27 -13.69 -7.41
N PRO A 4 -18.86 -13.52 -6.22
CA PRO A 4 -18.75 -14.51 -5.15
C PRO A 4 -19.19 -15.90 -5.60
N ARG A 5 -18.47 -16.94 -5.16
CA ARG A 5 -18.74 -18.36 -5.46
C ARG A 5 -18.66 -18.80 -6.93
N LEU A 6 -18.52 -17.89 -7.91
CA LEU A 6 -18.48 -18.26 -9.33
C LEU A 6 -17.36 -19.28 -9.62
N ARG A 7 -16.13 -18.99 -9.19
CA ARG A 7 -15.00 -19.92 -9.33
C ARG A 7 -15.28 -21.28 -8.70
N GLN A 8 -15.85 -21.29 -7.49
CA GLN A 8 -16.15 -22.53 -6.76
C GLN A 8 -17.20 -23.37 -7.51
N LEU A 9 -18.24 -22.72 -8.05
CA LEU A 9 -19.28 -23.42 -8.81
C LEU A 9 -18.77 -23.95 -10.15
N LEU A 10 -17.77 -23.30 -10.75
CA LEU A 10 -17.16 -23.72 -12.02
C LEU A 10 -15.96 -24.66 -11.86
N GLU A 11 -15.50 -24.92 -10.64
CA GLU A 11 -14.38 -25.82 -10.35
C GLU A 11 -14.49 -27.21 -11.01
N PRO A 12 -15.67 -27.86 -11.08
CA PRO A 12 -15.81 -29.16 -11.75
C PRO A 12 -15.49 -29.15 -13.25
N TYR A 13 -15.45 -27.97 -13.89
CA TYR A 13 -15.17 -27.82 -15.31
C TYR A 13 -13.74 -27.37 -15.60
N ALA A 14 -12.93 -27.13 -14.57
CA ALA A 14 -11.53 -26.73 -14.73
C ALA A 14 -10.68 -27.90 -15.26
N GLU A 15 -9.75 -27.60 -16.16
CA GLU A 15 -8.80 -28.57 -16.70
C GLU A 15 -7.41 -28.35 -16.10
N GLN A 16 -6.75 -29.40 -15.65
CA GLN A 16 -5.35 -29.31 -15.23
C GLN A 16 -4.45 -29.29 -16.47
N ILE A 17 -3.66 -28.23 -16.62
CA ILE A 17 -2.78 -28.04 -17.78
C ILE A 17 -1.35 -27.66 -17.36
N ASP A 18 -0.40 -27.95 -18.24
CA ASP A 18 0.96 -27.39 -18.20
C ASP A 18 1.00 -26.06 -18.97
N LEU A 19 1.67 -25.06 -18.42
CA LEU A 19 1.85 -23.74 -19.03
C LEU A 19 3.03 -23.67 -20.01
N LYS A 20 3.80 -24.74 -20.19
CA LYS A 20 4.91 -24.79 -21.15
C LYS A 20 4.46 -24.41 -22.57
N GLY A 21 5.12 -23.38 -23.13
CA GLY A 21 4.86 -22.85 -24.46
C GLY A 21 3.57 -22.02 -24.58
N ARG A 22 2.85 -21.77 -23.47
CA ARG A 22 1.62 -20.97 -23.47
C ARG A 22 1.95 -19.49 -23.34
N ASP A 23 1.21 -18.66 -24.08
CA ASP A 23 1.22 -17.21 -23.90
C ASP A 23 0.38 -16.84 -22.66
N ILE A 24 1.01 -16.09 -21.76
CA ILE A 24 0.47 -15.72 -20.44
C ILE A 24 0.28 -14.21 -20.35
N VAL A 25 -0.94 -13.81 -20.03
CA VAL A 25 -1.31 -12.44 -19.67
C VAL A 25 -1.56 -12.38 -18.17
N ILE A 26 -1.02 -11.38 -17.48
CA ILE A 26 -1.05 -11.31 -16.02
C ILE A 26 -1.81 -10.07 -15.57
N ASP A 27 -2.80 -10.27 -14.69
CA ASP A 27 -3.41 -9.23 -13.88
C ASP A 27 -2.42 -8.79 -12.78
N GLY A 28 -1.82 -7.61 -12.96
CA GLY A 28 -0.76 -7.06 -12.12
C GLY A 28 -1.19 -6.79 -10.68
N PRO A 29 -2.32 -6.11 -10.42
CA PRO A 29 -2.89 -5.99 -9.08
C PRO A 29 -3.11 -7.36 -8.42
N GLY A 30 -3.69 -8.32 -9.15
CA GLY A 30 -3.88 -9.69 -8.69
C GLY A 30 -2.56 -10.38 -8.31
N LEU A 31 -1.51 -10.22 -9.12
CA LEU A 31 -0.16 -10.72 -8.84
C LEU A 31 0.38 -10.11 -7.54
N ALA A 32 0.26 -8.79 -7.35
CA ALA A 32 0.79 -8.13 -6.17
C ALA A 32 0.18 -8.68 -4.86
N TYR A 33 -1.15 -8.87 -4.83
CA TYR A 33 -1.82 -9.50 -3.68
C TYR A 33 -1.44 -10.97 -3.50
N HIS A 34 -1.25 -11.72 -4.59
CA HIS A 34 -0.77 -13.09 -4.51
C HIS A 34 0.63 -13.18 -3.87
N ILE A 35 1.56 -12.31 -4.29
CA ILE A 35 2.90 -12.23 -3.71
C ILE A 35 2.85 -11.82 -2.25
N LEU A 36 1.98 -10.88 -1.87
CA LEU A 36 1.79 -10.52 -0.47
C LEU A 36 1.40 -11.74 0.38
N HIS A 37 0.48 -12.57 -0.09
CA HIS A 37 0.04 -13.75 0.64
C HIS A 37 1.17 -14.76 0.87
N TYR A 38 2.09 -14.92 -0.09
CA TYR A 38 3.31 -15.70 0.11
C TYR A 38 4.21 -15.11 1.19
N CYS A 39 4.44 -13.80 1.14
CA CYS A 39 5.34 -13.12 2.08
C CYS A 39 4.76 -13.00 3.50
N GLN A 40 3.43 -12.98 3.66
CA GLN A 40 2.76 -12.80 4.96
C GLN A 40 2.45 -14.10 5.72
N ARG A 41 2.76 -15.27 5.16
CA ARG A 41 2.37 -16.57 5.75
C ARG A 41 2.73 -16.71 7.24
N GLU A 42 3.94 -16.28 7.59
CA GLU A 42 4.48 -16.40 8.94
C GLU A 42 4.33 -15.12 9.76
N ALA A 43 3.77 -14.06 9.16
CA ALA A 43 3.60 -12.79 9.83
C ALA A 43 2.59 -12.91 10.98
N THR A 44 2.89 -12.27 12.11
CA THR A 44 2.03 -12.25 13.31
C THR A 44 1.79 -10.83 13.82
N SER A 45 2.62 -9.88 13.39
CA SER A 45 2.61 -8.48 13.79
C SER A 45 2.88 -7.56 12.60
N LEU A 46 2.64 -6.26 12.76
CA LEU A 46 3.09 -5.23 11.80
C LEU A 46 4.61 -5.27 11.58
N PHE A 47 5.38 -5.67 12.60
CA PHE A 47 6.83 -5.86 12.49
C PHE A 47 7.22 -7.04 11.59
N ASP A 48 6.31 -7.98 11.38
CA ASP A 48 6.53 -9.10 10.47
C ASP A 48 5.98 -8.79 9.07
N LEU A 49 5.64 -7.55 8.72
CA LEU A 49 5.21 -7.23 7.36
C LEU A 49 6.41 -7.16 6.40
N PRO A 50 6.25 -7.62 5.14
CA PRO A 50 7.33 -7.55 4.17
C PRO A 50 7.69 -6.13 3.80
N SER A 51 8.99 -5.91 3.56
CA SER A 51 9.47 -4.70 2.92
C SER A 51 8.99 -4.63 1.47
N HIS A 52 8.90 -3.41 0.93
CA HIS A 52 8.52 -3.17 -0.46
C HIS A 52 9.53 -3.77 -1.44
N SER A 53 10.82 -3.71 -1.12
CA SER A 53 11.88 -4.36 -1.90
C SER A 53 11.73 -5.89 -1.93
N LEU A 54 11.38 -6.52 -0.80
CA LEU A 54 11.15 -7.97 -0.74
C LEU A 54 9.90 -8.39 -1.54
N LEU A 55 8.84 -7.59 -1.52
CA LEU A 55 7.65 -7.81 -2.35
C LEU A 55 8.02 -7.77 -3.84
N GLY A 56 8.75 -6.74 -4.28
CA GLY A 56 9.22 -6.61 -5.65
C GLY A 56 10.13 -7.76 -6.11
N GLN A 57 11.14 -8.10 -5.30
CA GLN A 57 12.05 -9.22 -5.59
C GLN A 57 11.33 -10.57 -5.63
N THR A 58 10.33 -10.78 -4.77
CA THR A 58 9.56 -12.02 -4.76
C THR A 58 8.64 -12.11 -5.97
N ALA A 59 8.07 -10.99 -6.45
CA ALA A 59 7.33 -10.95 -7.70
C ALA A 59 8.22 -11.33 -8.90
N ILE A 60 9.41 -10.74 -9.02
CA ILE A 60 10.38 -11.07 -10.08
C ILE A 60 10.72 -12.56 -10.05
N ARG A 61 11.12 -13.10 -8.89
CA ARG A 61 11.45 -14.53 -8.76
C ARG A 61 10.28 -15.45 -9.09
N TRP A 62 9.06 -15.07 -8.76
CA TRP A 62 7.86 -15.85 -9.11
C TRP A 62 7.65 -15.90 -10.62
N LEU A 63 7.86 -14.78 -11.32
CA LEU A 63 7.79 -14.72 -12.78
C LEU A 63 8.97 -15.46 -13.44
N ASP A 64 10.15 -15.46 -12.81
CA ASP A 64 11.32 -16.20 -13.29
C ASP A 64 11.04 -17.71 -13.24
N GLU A 65 10.42 -18.22 -12.18
CA GLU A 65 10.00 -19.63 -12.10
C GLU A 65 8.96 -20.00 -13.16
N LEU A 66 8.01 -19.10 -13.44
CA LEU A 66 7.02 -19.27 -14.50
C LEU A 66 7.66 -19.28 -15.88
N SER A 67 8.65 -18.41 -16.11
CA SER A 67 9.38 -18.33 -17.38
C SER A 67 10.32 -19.55 -17.56
N ALA A 68 10.93 -20.01 -16.48
CA ALA A 68 11.84 -21.17 -16.46
C ALA A 68 11.13 -22.50 -16.75
N SER A 69 9.81 -22.60 -16.51
CA SER A 69 9.01 -23.75 -16.94
C SER A 69 8.56 -23.69 -18.41
N GLY A 70 8.96 -22.62 -19.12
CA GLY A 70 8.69 -22.42 -20.54
C GLY A 70 7.39 -21.67 -20.84
N ALA A 71 6.72 -21.10 -19.85
CA ALA A 71 5.59 -20.21 -20.10
C ALA A 71 6.08 -18.84 -20.63
N LYS A 72 5.36 -18.25 -21.58
CA LYS A 72 5.74 -17.00 -22.24
C LYS A 72 4.89 -15.84 -21.73
N ILE A 73 5.47 -14.99 -20.89
CA ILE A 73 4.79 -13.82 -20.32
C ILE A 73 4.72 -12.72 -21.38
N VAL A 74 3.56 -12.54 -22.00
CA VAL A 74 3.36 -11.60 -23.12
C VAL A 74 2.90 -10.22 -22.67
N ALA A 75 2.23 -10.12 -21.52
CA ALA A 75 1.80 -8.84 -20.95
C ALA A 75 1.50 -8.94 -19.45
N ILE A 76 1.74 -7.85 -18.72
CA ILE A 76 1.36 -7.65 -17.32
C ILE A 76 0.66 -6.29 -17.24
N TYR A 77 -0.63 -6.28 -16.93
CA TYR A 77 -1.44 -5.07 -16.93
C TYR A 77 -1.69 -4.56 -15.51
N PHE A 78 -1.56 -3.25 -15.30
CA PHE A 78 -1.85 -2.56 -14.04
C PHE A 78 -2.91 -1.47 -14.24
N ASP A 79 -3.81 -1.35 -13.26
CA ASP A 79 -4.83 -0.30 -13.24
C ASP A 79 -4.18 1.08 -13.29
N GLY A 80 -4.68 1.95 -14.16
CA GLY A 80 -4.34 3.38 -14.18
C GLY A 80 -5.54 4.28 -13.92
N TYR A 81 -6.76 3.76 -14.02
CA TYR A 81 -8.00 4.46 -13.73
C TYR A 81 -9.02 3.51 -13.14
N LEU A 82 -9.79 3.97 -12.14
CA LEU A 82 -10.93 3.23 -11.63
C LEU A 82 -12.24 3.90 -12.08
N PRO A 83 -13.18 3.15 -12.66
CA PRO A 83 -14.51 3.64 -13.00
C PRO A 83 -15.25 4.26 -11.82
N SER A 84 -16.02 5.30 -12.10
CA SER A 84 -16.89 6.00 -11.15
C SER A 84 -17.88 5.05 -10.46
N ALA A 85 -18.39 4.06 -11.19
CA ALA A 85 -19.30 3.05 -10.65
C ALA A 85 -18.69 2.20 -9.50
N LYS A 86 -17.35 2.12 -9.40
CA LYS A 86 -16.62 1.36 -8.37
C LYS A 86 -16.19 2.22 -7.17
N GLU A 87 -16.58 3.50 -7.14
CA GLU A 87 -16.29 4.41 -6.03
C GLU A 87 -16.85 3.92 -4.68
N PRO A 88 -18.10 3.40 -4.59
CA PRO A 88 -18.66 2.88 -3.34
C PRO A 88 -17.86 1.68 -2.80
N GLU A 89 -17.44 0.77 -3.66
CA GLU A 89 -16.61 -0.40 -3.33
C GLU A 89 -15.30 0.03 -2.70
N ARG A 90 -14.66 1.05 -3.27
CA ARG A 90 -13.40 1.58 -2.78
C ARG A 90 -13.56 2.21 -1.39
N LYS A 91 -14.59 3.04 -1.21
CA LYS A 91 -14.93 3.63 0.10
C LYS A 91 -15.19 2.56 1.15
N ARG A 92 -15.92 1.48 0.78
CA ARG A 92 -16.15 0.32 1.64
C ARG A 92 -14.86 -0.41 2.02
N ARG A 93 -13.99 -0.74 1.04
CA ARG A 93 -12.70 -1.38 1.30
C ARG A 93 -11.83 -0.55 2.26
N LEU A 94 -11.80 0.76 2.08
CA LEU A 94 -11.06 1.68 2.97
C LEU A 94 -11.66 1.75 4.38
N MET A 95 -12.98 1.70 4.50
CA MET A 95 -13.68 1.59 5.78
C MET A 95 -13.33 0.28 6.49
N ASP A 96 -13.29 -0.84 5.77
CA ASP A 96 -12.95 -2.16 6.31
C ASP A 96 -11.49 -2.19 6.82
N LEU A 97 -10.55 -1.61 6.08
CA LEU A 97 -9.16 -1.44 6.52
C LEU A 97 -9.08 -0.57 7.79
N SER A 98 -9.83 0.54 7.81
CA SER A 98 -9.87 1.45 8.96
C SER A 98 -10.49 0.80 10.21
N LYS A 99 -11.49 -0.08 10.03
CA LYS A 99 -12.07 -0.89 11.10
C LYS A 99 -11.09 -1.96 11.57
N GLY A 100 -10.40 -2.63 10.65
CA GLY A 100 -9.37 -3.63 10.95
C GLY A 100 -8.24 -3.07 11.82
N LEU A 101 -7.72 -1.88 11.47
CA LEU A 101 -6.68 -1.21 12.25
C LEU A 101 -7.16 -0.80 13.64
N ARG A 102 -8.41 -0.31 13.78
CA ARG A 102 -9.01 -0.02 15.09
C ARG A 102 -9.13 -1.28 15.95
N SER A 103 -9.60 -2.39 15.38
CA SER A 103 -9.65 -3.68 16.07
C SER A 103 -8.25 -4.15 16.48
N TYR A 104 -7.24 -3.99 15.62
CA TYR A 104 -5.87 -4.33 15.93
C TYR A 104 -5.31 -3.48 17.08
N TYR A 105 -5.56 -2.16 17.07
CA TYR A 105 -5.20 -1.25 18.16
C TYR A 105 -5.85 -1.66 19.49
N SER A 106 -7.13 -2.02 19.48
CA SER A 106 -7.83 -2.49 20.69
C SER A 106 -7.29 -3.81 21.24
N LEU A 107 -6.75 -4.69 20.39
CA LEU A 107 -6.09 -5.93 20.83
C LEU A 107 -4.71 -5.67 21.44
N TYR A 108 -4.04 -4.59 21.03
CA TYR A 108 -2.69 -4.24 21.42
C TYR A 108 -2.58 -2.80 21.95
N PRO A 109 -3.31 -2.43 23.02
CA PRO A 109 -3.42 -1.05 23.47
C PRO A 109 -2.09 -0.49 24.01
N SER A 110 -1.24 -1.36 24.56
CA SER A 110 0.09 -0.97 25.09
C SER A 110 1.18 -0.89 24.02
N GLY A 111 0.87 -1.18 22.76
CA GLY A 111 1.84 -1.23 21.68
C GLY A 111 1.84 -2.56 20.93
N VAL A 112 2.43 -2.52 19.74
CA VAL A 112 2.48 -3.60 18.76
C VAL A 112 3.52 -4.64 19.18
N PRO A 113 3.21 -5.95 19.10
CA PRO A 113 4.15 -7.01 19.40
C PRO A 113 5.40 -6.92 18.52
N LYS A 114 6.58 -6.87 19.13
CA LYS A 114 7.86 -6.86 18.42
C LYS A 114 8.20 -8.27 17.95
N THR A 115 8.87 -8.37 16.81
CA THR A 115 9.43 -9.63 16.31
C THR A 115 10.92 -9.48 16.07
N THR A 116 11.64 -10.59 16.17
CA THR A 116 13.06 -10.68 15.78
C THR A 116 13.24 -11.50 14.50
N LYS A 117 12.16 -11.96 13.88
CA LYS A 117 12.22 -12.78 12.68
C LYS A 117 12.51 -11.89 11.47
N LYS A 118 13.71 -12.01 10.92
CA LYS A 118 13.99 -11.46 9.59
C LYS A 118 13.17 -12.24 8.57
N GLN A 119 12.50 -11.51 7.70
CA GLN A 119 11.83 -12.14 6.57
C GLN A 119 12.88 -12.65 5.58
N VAL A 120 12.66 -13.86 5.07
CA VAL A 120 13.56 -14.55 4.15
C VAL A 120 12.85 -14.71 2.81
N PRO A 121 13.59 -14.65 1.68
CA PRO A 121 13.05 -14.93 0.35
C PRO A 121 12.23 -16.23 0.32
N VAL A 122 10.97 -16.13 -0.13
CA VAL A 122 10.05 -17.27 -0.20
C VAL A 122 10.52 -18.31 -1.22
N SER A 123 10.35 -19.60 -0.91
CA SER A 123 10.47 -20.72 -1.85
C SER A 123 9.07 -21.15 -2.32
N PHE A 124 8.88 -21.25 -3.64
CA PHE A 124 7.58 -21.54 -4.25
C PHE A 124 7.29 -23.04 -4.40
N SER A 125 8.33 -23.89 -4.46
CA SER A 125 8.22 -25.34 -4.71
C SER A 125 7.76 -26.17 -3.51
N THR A 126 7.66 -25.57 -2.32
CA THR A 126 7.34 -26.27 -1.05
C THR A 126 5.95 -25.90 -0.51
N PHE A 127 5.11 -25.33 -1.35
CA PHE A 127 3.84 -24.75 -0.93
C PHE A 127 2.70 -25.79 -0.97
N THR A 128 2.35 -26.35 0.20
CA THR A 128 1.22 -27.29 0.37
C THR A 128 0.24 -26.87 1.47
N GLY A 129 0.18 -25.57 1.81
CA GLY A 129 -0.63 -25.05 2.91
C GLY A 129 -1.82 -24.19 2.44
N THR A 130 -2.96 -24.31 3.12
CA THR A 130 -4.08 -23.39 2.96
C THR A 130 -3.73 -22.02 3.55
N PHE A 131 -4.06 -20.95 2.84
CA PHE A 131 -3.93 -19.57 3.32
C PHE A 131 -4.86 -19.35 4.52
N GLY A 132 -4.33 -19.43 5.74
CA GLY A 132 -5.07 -19.13 6.97
C GLY A 132 -5.27 -17.61 7.14
N PRO A 133 -6.43 -17.13 7.62
CA PRO A 133 -6.72 -15.70 7.70
C PRO A 133 -6.06 -15.08 8.93
N LYS A 134 -4.81 -14.65 8.81
CA LYS A 134 -4.27 -13.64 9.73
C LYS A 134 -4.60 -12.27 9.16
N LYS A 135 -5.56 -11.57 9.79
CA LYS A 135 -5.97 -10.21 9.37
C LYS A 135 -4.95 -9.17 9.83
N LEU A 136 -3.76 -9.19 9.22
CA LEU A 136 -2.84 -8.06 9.31
C LEU A 136 -3.20 -7.02 8.24
N PRO A 137 -2.98 -5.72 8.48
CA PRO A 137 -3.11 -4.70 7.46
C PRO A 137 -2.23 -5.00 6.25
N THR A 138 -2.74 -4.71 5.06
CA THR A 138 -1.97 -4.72 3.81
C THR A 138 -0.90 -3.63 3.86
N PRO A 139 0.36 -3.89 3.47
CA PRO A 139 1.37 -2.85 3.30
C PRO A 139 0.89 -1.74 2.36
N ALA A 140 1.12 -0.48 2.73
CA ALA A 140 0.54 0.69 2.07
C ALA A 140 0.80 0.73 0.55
N PHE A 141 2.03 0.41 0.14
CA PHE A 141 2.49 0.58 -1.24
C PHE A 141 2.70 -0.75 -1.98
N LEU A 142 1.88 -1.76 -1.66
CA LEU A 142 1.99 -3.10 -2.25
C LEU A 142 2.05 -3.10 -3.79
N VAL A 143 1.00 -2.59 -4.44
CA VAL A 143 0.89 -2.61 -5.91
C VAL A 143 1.97 -1.73 -6.56
N PRO A 144 2.21 -0.48 -6.09
CA PRO A 144 3.31 0.34 -6.62
C PRO A 144 4.69 -0.30 -6.48
N ALA A 145 4.97 -1.01 -5.39
CA ALA A 145 6.25 -1.69 -5.18
C ALA A 145 6.49 -2.81 -6.19
N VAL A 146 5.46 -3.63 -6.45
CA VAL A 146 5.55 -4.67 -7.47
C VAL A 146 5.71 -4.05 -8.86
N LEU A 147 4.88 -3.06 -9.20
CA LEU A 147 4.98 -2.35 -10.48
C LEU A 147 6.37 -1.76 -10.72
N GLU A 148 6.94 -1.07 -9.73
CA GLU A 148 8.25 -0.44 -9.86
C GLU A 148 9.40 -1.47 -9.97
N ALA A 149 9.30 -2.59 -9.25
CA ALA A 149 10.28 -3.67 -9.39
C ALA A 149 10.25 -4.29 -10.79
N LEU A 150 9.06 -4.53 -11.35
CA LEU A 150 8.91 -5.02 -12.72
C LEU A 150 9.44 -4.01 -13.75
N CYS A 151 9.20 -2.71 -13.53
CA CYS A 151 9.76 -1.65 -14.38
C CYS A 151 11.27 -1.51 -14.24
N THR A 152 11.88 -1.99 -13.16
CA THR A 152 13.33 -1.97 -12.96
C THR A 152 13.99 -3.20 -13.58
N SER A 153 13.27 -4.31 -13.68
CA SER A 153 13.71 -5.55 -14.35
C SER A 153 13.81 -5.36 -15.86
N GLU A 154 14.98 -5.65 -16.43
CA GLU A 154 15.18 -5.64 -17.89
C GLU A 154 14.30 -6.67 -18.61
N THR A 155 14.06 -7.81 -17.96
CA THR A 155 13.24 -8.91 -18.51
C THR A 155 11.77 -8.54 -18.59
N TYR A 156 11.21 -7.92 -17.53
CA TYR A 156 9.76 -7.73 -17.40
C TYR A 156 9.27 -6.32 -17.71
N ARG A 157 10.17 -5.32 -17.75
CA ARG A 157 9.82 -3.95 -18.15
C ARG A 157 9.06 -3.89 -19.49
N PRO A 158 9.48 -4.57 -20.58
CA PRO A 158 8.79 -4.46 -21.87
C PRO A 158 7.37 -5.01 -21.88
N SER A 159 7.10 -6.00 -21.02
CA SER A 159 5.77 -6.64 -20.91
C SER A 159 4.85 -5.93 -19.91
N THR A 160 5.37 -5.00 -19.09
CA THR A 160 4.61 -4.34 -18.02
C THR A 160 3.95 -3.06 -18.53
N LYS A 161 2.63 -2.94 -18.34
CA LYS A 161 1.81 -1.85 -18.89
C LYS A 161 0.89 -1.26 -17.82
N LEU A 162 0.83 0.06 -17.75
CA LEU A 162 -0.19 0.81 -17.03
C LEU A 162 -1.28 1.23 -18.02
N VAL A 163 -2.54 0.96 -17.71
CA VAL A 163 -3.65 1.17 -18.65
C VAL A 163 -4.63 2.25 -18.17
N PRO A 164 -5.26 3.04 -19.06
CA PRO A 164 -6.19 4.12 -18.67
C PRO A 164 -7.59 3.58 -18.30
N GLY A 165 -7.62 2.52 -17.52
CA GLY A 165 -8.78 1.77 -17.06
C GLY A 165 -8.34 0.69 -16.07
N GLU A 166 -9.19 -0.30 -15.87
CA GLU A 166 -8.87 -1.47 -15.04
C GLU A 166 -8.09 -2.52 -15.85
N ALA A 167 -7.15 -3.20 -15.19
CA ALA A 167 -6.27 -4.18 -15.82
C ALA A 167 -7.03 -5.39 -16.38
N ASP A 168 -8.12 -5.80 -15.74
CA ASP A 168 -8.96 -6.93 -16.13
C ASP A 168 -9.50 -6.81 -17.56
N ILE A 169 -10.03 -5.63 -17.92
CA ILE A 169 -10.52 -5.32 -19.27
C ILE A 169 -9.42 -5.50 -20.31
N TYR A 170 -8.22 -5.00 -20.01
CA TYR A 170 -7.10 -5.08 -20.95
C TYR A 170 -6.53 -6.51 -21.04
N CYS A 171 -6.55 -7.26 -19.93
CA CYS A 171 -6.24 -8.68 -19.96
C CYS A 171 -7.22 -9.45 -20.86
N ALA A 172 -8.52 -9.22 -20.67
CA ALA A 172 -9.57 -9.85 -21.47
C ALA A 172 -9.45 -9.49 -22.96
N ARG A 173 -9.27 -8.21 -23.30
CA ARG A 173 -9.09 -7.76 -24.69
C ARG A 173 -7.85 -8.37 -25.36
N HIS A 174 -6.73 -8.46 -24.63
CA HIS A 174 -5.52 -9.09 -25.13
C HIS A 174 -5.77 -10.56 -25.50
N VAL A 175 -6.35 -11.32 -24.57
CA VAL A 175 -6.57 -12.76 -24.78
C VAL A 175 -7.69 -13.04 -25.78
N SER A 176 -8.73 -12.20 -25.83
CA SER A 176 -9.80 -12.31 -26.83
C SER A 176 -9.28 -12.19 -28.27
N SER A 177 -8.30 -11.31 -28.49
CA SER A 177 -7.71 -11.10 -29.82
C SER A 177 -6.59 -12.08 -30.18
N SER A 178 -5.78 -12.49 -29.19
CA SER A 178 -4.53 -13.22 -29.43
C SER A 178 -4.52 -14.66 -28.89
N GLY A 179 -5.55 -15.06 -28.16
CA GLY A 179 -5.57 -16.29 -27.37
C GLY A 179 -4.66 -16.20 -26.14
N GLY A 180 -4.51 -17.33 -25.43
CA GLY A 180 -3.62 -17.45 -24.27
C GLY A 180 -4.38 -17.62 -22.94
N VAL A 181 -3.62 -17.53 -21.84
CA VAL A 181 -4.14 -17.75 -20.48
C VAL A 181 -3.97 -16.48 -19.66
N ILE A 182 -5.05 -16.01 -19.03
CA ILE A 182 -4.99 -14.93 -18.05
C ILE A 182 -4.70 -15.52 -16.67
N LEU A 183 -3.67 -15.05 -15.98
CA LEU A 183 -3.43 -15.33 -14.56
C LEU A 183 -3.99 -14.20 -13.69
N THR A 184 -4.92 -14.53 -12.81
CA THR A 184 -5.64 -13.55 -11.97
C THR A 184 -6.06 -14.11 -10.60
N SER A 185 -6.50 -13.23 -9.70
CA SER A 185 -7.27 -13.60 -8.48
C SER A 185 -8.73 -13.13 -8.54
N ASP A 186 -9.16 -12.52 -9.65
CA ASP A 186 -10.49 -11.97 -9.85
C ASP A 186 -11.37 -12.92 -10.69
N SER A 187 -12.50 -13.35 -10.13
CA SER A 187 -13.43 -14.22 -10.87
C SER A 187 -14.27 -13.48 -11.90
N ASP A 188 -14.27 -12.14 -11.90
CA ASP A 188 -14.97 -11.34 -12.92
C ASP A 188 -14.43 -11.65 -14.33
N LEU A 189 -13.13 -11.95 -14.45
CA LEU A 189 -12.51 -12.35 -15.72
C LEU A 189 -13.13 -13.60 -16.38
N LEU A 190 -13.86 -14.44 -15.63
CA LEU A 190 -14.58 -15.59 -16.19
C LEU A 190 -15.84 -15.17 -16.99
N VAL A 191 -16.38 -13.97 -16.75
CA VAL A 191 -17.58 -13.48 -17.46
C VAL A 191 -17.27 -12.54 -18.62
N HIS A 192 -16.00 -12.17 -18.81
CA HIS A 192 -15.55 -11.47 -20.01
C HIS A 192 -15.57 -12.38 -21.24
N ASP A 193 -15.74 -11.80 -22.42
CA ASP A 193 -15.48 -12.49 -23.67
C ASP A 193 -13.96 -12.59 -23.90
N LEU A 194 -13.43 -13.80 -23.71
CA LEU A 194 -12.02 -14.14 -23.91
C LEU A 194 -11.75 -14.77 -25.28
N GLY A 195 -12.75 -14.80 -26.17
CA GLY A 195 -12.65 -15.48 -27.45
C GLY A 195 -12.55 -17.02 -27.31
N PRO A 196 -12.48 -17.74 -28.45
CA PRO A 196 -12.52 -19.19 -28.46
C PRO A 196 -11.24 -19.86 -27.90
N GLN A 197 -10.10 -19.17 -27.99
CA GLN A 197 -8.77 -19.68 -27.58
C GLN A 197 -8.27 -19.04 -26.28
N GLY A 198 -9.12 -18.27 -25.60
CA GLY A 198 -8.81 -17.65 -24.32
C GLY A 198 -9.28 -18.46 -23.13
N SER A 199 -8.54 -18.33 -22.04
CA SER A 199 -8.87 -18.97 -20.78
C SER A 199 -8.35 -18.16 -19.58
N VAL A 200 -8.86 -18.52 -18.40
CA VAL A 200 -8.42 -17.96 -17.12
C VAL A 200 -7.81 -19.09 -16.28
N ALA A 201 -6.72 -18.80 -15.60
CA ALA A 201 -6.24 -19.60 -14.48
C ALA A 201 -6.02 -18.70 -13.27
N PHE A 202 -6.24 -19.23 -12.07
CA PHE A 202 -6.13 -18.46 -10.85
C PHE A 202 -4.74 -18.60 -10.24
N PHE A 203 -4.17 -17.52 -9.71
CA PHE A 203 -2.86 -17.59 -9.04
C PHE A 203 -2.80 -18.65 -7.94
N ALA A 204 -3.91 -18.85 -7.22
CA ALA A 204 -4.03 -19.84 -6.17
C ALA A 204 -3.97 -21.30 -6.65
N THR A 205 -4.06 -21.56 -7.97
CA THR A 205 -3.93 -22.92 -8.55
C THR A 205 -2.59 -23.14 -9.24
N VAL A 206 -1.69 -22.15 -9.20
CA VAL A 206 -0.35 -22.27 -9.77
C VAL A 206 0.52 -23.16 -8.89
N GLU A 207 0.98 -24.26 -9.46
CA GLU A 207 1.87 -25.22 -8.80
C GLU A 207 3.17 -25.34 -9.58
N PHE A 208 4.29 -24.98 -8.94
CA PHE A 208 5.63 -25.19 -9.46
C PHE A 208 6.13 -26.58 -9.06
N LYS A 209 6.43 -27.42 -10.03
CA LYS A 209 6.92 -28.79 -9.85
C LYS A 209 8.26 -28.98 -10.56
N THR A 210 9.06 -29.92 -10.06
CA THR A 210 10.26 -30.40 -10.75
C THR A 210 10.09 -31.89 -11.01
N LEU A 211 9.93 -32.25 -12.27
CA LEU A 211 9.71 -33.62 -12.73
C LEU A 211 10.92 -34.06 -13.56
N ALA A 212 11.62 -35.10 -13.11
CA ALA A 212 12.82 -35.65 -13.78
C ALA A 212 13.93 -34.62 -14.07
N GLY A 213 14.02 -33.55 -13.27
CA GLY A 213 14.98 -32.46 -13.46
C GLY A 213 14.44 -31.26 -14.23
N ASP A 214 13.31 -31.40 -14.91
CA ASP A 214 12.65 -30.30 -15.64
C ASP A 214 11.69 -29.55 -14.72
N LYS A 215 11.74 -28.21 -14.77
CA LYS A 215 10.76 -27.34 -14.12
C LYS A 215 9.47 -27.33 -14.95
N THR A 216 8.34 -27.60 -14.29
CA THR A 216 7.01 -27.61 -14.90
C THR A 216 6.07 -26.76 -14.05
N THR A 217 5.19 -25.98 -14.66
CA THR A 217 4.18 -25.21 -13.94
C THR A 217 2.79 -25.65 -14.37
N THR A 218 2.02 -26.19 -13.44
CA THR A 218 0.65 -26.64 -13.70
C THR A 218 -0.38 -25.67 -13.11
N VAL A 219 -1.53 -25.52 -13.77
CA VAL A 219 -2.66 -24.71 -13.29
C VAL A 219 -3.99 -25.38 -13.56
N SER A 220 -5.01 -25.01 -12.78
CA SER A 220 -6.42 -25.21 -13.15
C SER A 220 -6.88 -24.13 -14.13
N GLU A 221 -7.07 -24.49 -15.40
CA GLU A 221 -7.55 -23.63 -16.49
C GLU A 221 -9.07 -23.69 -16.63
N TYR A 222 -9.67 -22.52 -16.83
CA TYR A 222 -11.09 -22.30 -17.06
C TYR A 222 -11.27 -21.66 -18.45
N SER A 223 -11.65 -22.47 -19.44
CA SER A 223 -11.97 -22.00 -20.78
C SER A 223 -13.46 -21.72 -20.89
N GLY A 224 -13.83 -20.43 -21.02
CA GLY A 224 -15.24 -20.03 -21.06
C GLY A 224 -16.02 -20.70 -22.18
N SER A 225 -15.41 -20.82 -23.37
CA SER A 225 -16.01 -21.47 -24.54
C SER A 225 -16.31 -22.96 -24.29
N LYS A 226 -15.34 -23.71 -23.73
CA LYS A 226 -15.51 -25.14 -23.39
C LYS A 226 -16.52 -25.34 -22.26
N ILE A 227 -16.51 -24.47 -21.25
CA ILE A 227 -17.46 -24.54 -20.12
C ILE A 227 -18.88 -24.34 -20.63
N CYS A 228 -19.12 -23.28 -21.40
CA CYS A 228 -20.43 -22.99 -22.02
C CYS A 228 -20.95 -24.17 -22.84
N GLU A 229 -20.08 -24.81 -23.63
CA GLU A 229 -20.44 -25.99 -24.43
C GLU A 229 -20.89 -27.17 -23.54
N ARG A 230 -20.14 -27.47 -22.47
CA ARG A 230 -20.47 -28.56 -21.53
C ARG A 230 -21.79 -28.35 -20.80
N ILE A 231 -22.13 -27.12 -20.45
CA ILE A 231 -23.38 -26.80 -19.73
C ILE A 231 -24.53 -26.37 -20.66
N SER A 232 -24.29 -26.42 -21.97
CA SER A 232 -25.21 -26.02 -23.04
C SER A 232 -25.73 -24.58 -22.89
N LEU A 233 -24.83 -23.65 -22.59
CA LEU A 233 -25.07 -22.20 -22.63
C LEU A 233 -24.41 -21.60 -23.89
N PRO A 234 -24.97 -20.53 -24.47
CA PRO A 234 -24.32 -19.82 -25.58
C PRO A 234 -22.96 -19.25 -25.19
N ARG A 235 -21.99 -19.27 -26.11
CA ARG A 235 -20.61 -18.82 -25.83
C ARG A 235 -20.53 -17.34 -25.47
N GLU A 236 -21.26 -16.48 -26.17
CA GLU A 236 -21.16 -15.02 -26.04
C GLU A 236 -21.72 -14.45 -24.73
N LYS A 237 -22.77 -15.07 -24.17
CA LYS A 237 -23.49 -14.55 -23.00
C LYS A 237 -23.70 -15.57 -21.88
N GLY A 238 -23.26 -16.82 -22.08
CA GLY A 238 -23.56 -17.92 -21.18
C GLY A 238 -23.02 -17.73 -19.77
N LEU A 239 -21.70 -17.52 -19.65
CA LEU A 239 -21.07 -17.33 -18.34
C LEU A 239 -21.46 -16.01 -17.68
N SER A 240 -21.69 -14.96 -18.44
CA SER A 240 -22.12 -13.69 -17.86
C SER A 240 -23.55 -13.75 -17.33
N SER A 241 -24.48 -14.38 -18.05
CA SER A 241 -25.83 -14.65 -17.52
C SER A 241 -25.79 -15.58 -16.31
N LEU A 242 -24.92 -16.60 -16.30
CA LEU A 242 -24.72 -17.45 -15.12
C LEU A 242 -24.20 -16.64 -13.92
N GLY A 243 -23.20 -15.79 -14.14
CA GLY A 243 -22.63 -14.90 -13.12
C GLY A 243 -23.67 -13.96 -12.54
N PHE A 244 -24.52 -13.37 -13.38
CA PHE A 244 -25.63 -12.51 -12.96
C PHE A 244 -26.61 -13.25 -12.03
N GLN A 245 -27.00 -14.49 -12.38
CA GLN A 245 -27.89 -15.30 -11.53
C GLN A 245 -27.27 -15.63 -10.16
N ILE A 246 -25.95 -15.78 -10.09
CA ILE A 246 -25.21 -16.01 -8.83
C ILE A 246 -25.17 -14.73 -7.97
N ILE A 247 -25.11 -13.55 -8.58
CA ILE A 247 -25.20 -12.28 -7.84
C ILE A 247 -26.59 -12.09 -7.25
N LEU A 248 -27.65 -12.37 -8.03
CA LEU A 248 -29.04 -12.23 -7.59
C LEU A 248 -29.37 -13.16 -6.42
N ASP A 249 -28.92 -14.41 -6.48
CA ASP A 249 -29.05 -15.39 -5.39
C ASP A 249 -27.67 -15.96 -5.01
N PRO A 250 -26.99 -15.36 -4.01
CA PRO A 250 -25.70 -15.85 -3.54
C PRO A 250 -25.73 -17.25 -2.94
N GLN A 251 -26.91 -17.86 -2.71
CA GLN A 251 -27.07 -19.23 -2.20
C GLN A 251 -27.46 -20.23 -3.30
N VAL A 252 -27.64 -19.77 -4.54
CA VAL A 252 -28.01 -20.62 -5.66
C VAL A 252 -27.00 -21.75 -5.85
N ASN A 253 -27.50 -22.93 -6.24
CA ASN A 253 -26.65 -24.04 -6.68
C ASN A 253 -26.44 -23.98 -8.21
N LEU A 254 -25.36 -24.62 -8.68
CA LEU A 254 -24.95 -24.56 -10.08
C LEU A 254 -26.07 -24.95 -11.07
N ASN A 255 -26.75 -26.08 -10.83
CA ASN A 255 -27.78 -26.58 -11.75
C ASN A 255 -28.96 -25.60 -11.86
N ARG A 256 -29.37 -25.02 -10.74
CA ARG A 256 -30.44 -24.01 -10.72
C ARG A 256 -29.99 -22.73 -11.43
N ALA A 257 -28.77 -22.27 -11.19
CA ALA A 257 -28.22 -21.08 -11.85
C ALA A 257 -28.14 -21.26 -13.38
N ILE A 258 -27.73 -22.46 -13.86
CA ILE A 258 -27.72 -22.79 -15.29
C ILE A 258 -29.15 -22.73 -15.87
N GLN A 259 -30.14 -23.30 -15.19
CA GLN A 259 -31.53 -23.27 -15.65
C GLN A 259 -32.07 -21.84 -15.75
N LEU A 260 -31.79 -21.01 -14.74
CA LEU A 260 -32.20 -19.60 -14.73
C LEU A 260 -31.51 -18.81 -15.83
N ALA A 261 -30.21 -19.01 -16.04
CA ALA A 261 -29.47 -18.38 -17.13
C ALA A 261 -30.05 -18.77 -18.51
N LYS A 262 -30.39 -20.04 -18.73
CA LYS A 262 -31.06 -20.49 -19.97
C LYS A 262 -32.42 -19.82 -20.18
N ALA A 263 -33.23 -19.74 -19.12
CA ALA A 263 -34.53 -19.10 -19.18
C ALA A 263 -34.42 -17.61 -19.51
N GLN A 264 -33.47 -16.91 -18.90
CA GLN A 264 -33.21 -15.49 -19.15
C GLN A 264 -32.74 -15.24 -20.59
N ILE A 265 -31.82 -16.06 -21.09
CA ILE A 265 -31.29 -15.94 -22.46
C ILE A 265 -32.37 -16.16 -23.52
N ASN A 266 -33.31 -17.08 -23.26
CA ASN A 266 -34.41 -17.39 -24.17
C ASN A 266 -35.62 -16.44 -23.99
N SER A 267 -35.55 -15.48 -23.06
CA SER A 267 -36.64 -14.52 -22.86
C SER A 267 -36.50 -13.36 -23.85
N ASP A 268 -37.62 -12.99 -24.48
CA ASP A 268 -37.69 -11.79 -25.33
C ASP A 268 -37.72 -10.48 -24.52
N THR A 269 -37.85 -10.57 -23.19
CA THR A 269 -37.87 -9.41 -22.29
C THR A 269 -36.44 -8.94 -21.98
N VAL A 270 -36.16 -7.67 -22.27
CA VAL A 270 -34.90 -7.03 -21.85
C VAL A 270 -34.88 -6.90 -20.33
N ASP A 271 -34.03 -7.70 -19.68
CA ASP A 271 -33.73 -7.55 -18.26
C ASP A 271 -32.80 -6.34 -18.06
N VAL A 272 -33.37 -5.27 -17.49
CA VAL A 272 -32.65 -4.01 -17.23
C VAL A 272 -31.51 -4.21 -16.23
N GLU A 273 -31.72 -5.03 -15.20
CA GLU A 273 -30.70 -5.29 -14.18
C GLU A 273 -29.52 -6.08 -14.77
N HIS A 274 -29.81 -7.08 -15.62
CA HIS A 274 -28.77 -7.79 -16.36
C HIS A 274 -28.03 -6.86 -17.33
N THR A 275 -28.74 -5.93 -17.98
CA THR A 275 -28.10 -4.96 -18.90
C THR A 275 -27.13 -4.05 -18.16
N ILE A 276 -27.53 -3.53 -16.98
CA ILE A 276 -26.67 -2.73 -16.10
C ILE A 276 -25.45 -3.54 -15.66
N PHE A 277 -25.65 -4.80 -15.26
CA PHE A 277 -24.56 -5.72 -14.92
C PHE A 277 -23.57 -5.90 -16.09
N MET A 278 -24.08 -6.14 -17.30
CA MET A 278 -23.26 -6.35 -18.49
C MET A 278 -22.52 -5.10 -18.96
N GLN A 279 -23.05 -3.91 -18.70
CA GLN A 279 -22.45 -2.64 -19.12
C GLN A 279 -21.03 -2.48 -18.55
N GLN A 280 -20.77 -2.99 -17.34
CA GLN A 280 -19.46 -2.96 -16.69
C GLN A 280 -18.38 -3.74 -17.48
N TYR A 281 -18.77 -4.77 -18.24
CA TYR A 281 -17.85 -5.62 -19.00
C TYR A 281 -17.79 -5.26 -20.48
N LEU A 282 -18.90 -4.79 -21.06
CA LEU A 282 -19.02 -4.50 -22.49
C LEU A 282 -18.59 -3.07 -22.87
N SER A 283 -18.88 -2.10 -22.01
CA SER A 283 -18.59 -0.69 -22.26
C SER A 283 -17.95 -0.07 -21.02
N PRO A 284 -16.77 -0.58 -20.62
CA PRO A 284 -16.12 -0.13 -19.41
C PRO A 284 -15.69 1.33 -19.55
N GLU A 285 -15.76 2.06 -18.43
CA GLU A 285 -15.28 3.43 -18.35
C GLU A 285 -13.75 3.43 -18.48
N THR A 286 -13.24 4.04 -19.55
CA THR A 286 -11.81 4.26 -19.78
C THR A 286 -11.59 5.71 -20.18
N ILE A 287 -10.43 6.27 -19.84
CA ILE A 287 -10.07 7.60 -20.33
C ILE A 287 -9.36 7.43 -21.67
N GLU A 288 -10.10 7.64 -22.76
CA GLU A 288 -9.55 7.58 -24.11
C GLU A 288 -8.54 8.71 -24.37
N HIS A 289 -7.63 8.50 -25.32
CA HIS A 289 -6.65 9.49 -25.80
C HIS A 289 -5.60 9.99 -24.79
N VAL A 290 -5.52 9.42 -23.58
CA VAL A 290 -4.42 9.72 -22.64
C VAL A 290 -3.33 8.67 -22.73
N SER A 291 -2.10 9.11 -23.02
CA SER A 291 -0.92 8.24 -23.02
C SER A 291 -0.37 8.06 -21.61
N LEU A 292 -0.48 6.84 -21.09
CA LEU A 292 0.16 6.41 -19.83
C LEU A 292 1.50 5.70 -20.07
N GLU A 293 2.12 5.93 -21.23
CA GLU A 293 3.46 5.41 -21.53
C GLU A 293 4.48 5.87 -20.46
N PRO A 294 5.60 5.13 -20.28
CA PRO A 294 6.60 5.50 -19.28
C PRO A 294 7.15 6.92 -19.47
N ILE A 295 7.30 7.66 -18.36
CA ILE A 295 7.96 8.98 -18.32
C ILE A 295 9.35 8.79 -17.77
N SER A 296 10.37 9.22 -18.51
CA SER A 296 11.78 9.00 -18.11
C SER A 296 12.04 7.52 -17.74
N GLY A 297 11.43 6.59 -18.49
CA GLY A 297 11.54 5.15 -18.27
C GLY A 297 10.75 4.59 -17.07
N ARG A 298 9.87 5.38 -16.44
CA ARG A 298 9.09 4.99 -15.26
C ARG A 298 7.58 5.08 -15.52
N LEU A 299 6.82 4.06 -15.09
CA LEU A 299 5.36 4.13 -15.08
C LEU A 299 4.86 4.92 -13.86
N LEU A 300 3.69 5.55 -14.01
CA LEU A 300 3.01 6.21 -12.90
C LEU A 300 2.55 5.18 -11.85
N ASP A 301 2.47 5.63 -10.61
CA ASP A 301 1.72 4.92 -9.57
C ASP A 301 0.23 4.87 -9.97
N PRO A 302 -0.46 3.72 -9.84
CA PRO A 302 -1.90 3.60 -10.14
C PRO A 302 -2.77 4.70 -9.54
N ARG A 303 -2.52 5.10 -8.28
CA ARG A 303 -3.32 6.14 -7.60
C ARG A 303 -2.99 7.54 -8.08
N ILE A 304 -1.74 7.78 -8.47
CA ILE A 304 -1.31 9.07 -9.03
C ILE A 304 -1.84 9.19 -10.47
N SER A 305 -1.81 8.11 -11.24
CA SER A 305 -2.44 8.01 -12.55
C SER A 305 -3.92 8.37 -12.47
N GLU A 306 -4.67 7.75 -11.55
CA GLU A 306 -6.09 8.05 -11.39
C GLU A 306 -6.35 9.51 -10.98
N LEU A 307 -5.52 10.07 -10.08
CA LEU A 307 -5.57 11.48 -9.72
C LEU A 307 -5.44 12.36 -10.98
N LEU A 308 -4.38 12.18 -11.76
CA LEU A 308 -4.08 12.97 -12.97
C LEU A 308 -5.18 12.84 -14.01
N LEU A 309 -5.69 11.63 -14.21
CA LEU A 309 -6.84 11.36 -15.08
C LEU A 309 -8.11 12.05 -14.58
N GLY A 310 -8.33 12.14 -13.26
CA GLY A 310 -9.39 12.92 -12.66
C GLY A 310 -9.24 14.44 -12.86
N PHE A 311 -8.02 14.95 -12.98
CA PHE A 311 -7.76 16.34 -13.37
C PHE A 311 -8.05 16.60 -14.86
N LEU A 312 -7.72 15.63 -15.73
CA LEU A 312 -7.96 15.73 -17.17
C LEU A 312 -9.45 15.59 -17.55
N SER A 313 -10.22 14.79 -16.80
CA SER A 313 -11.59 14.43 -17.15
C SER A 313 -12.66 15.39 -16.62
N LYS A 314 -12.32 16.33 -15.73
CA LYS A 314 -13.31 17.16 -15.05
C LYS A 314 -13.52 18.53 -15.69
N THR A 315 -14.81 18.86 -15.87
CA THR A 315 -15.33 20.19 -16.20
C THR A 315 -16.36 20.60 -15.13
N GLU A 316 -16.28 21.84 -14.64
CA GLU A 316 -17.13 22.54 -13.64
C GLU A 316 -17.65 21.77 -12.39
N ASP A 317 -17.43 22.35 -11.20
CA ASP A 317 -17.98 21.95 -9.88
C ASP A 317 -17.72 20.53 -9.34
N ALA A 318 -17.12 19.63 -10.12
CA ALA A 318 -16.85 18.27 -9.69
C ALA A 318 -15.55 18.19 -8.87
N SER A 319 -15.60 17.68 -7.64
CA SER A 319 -14.43 17.55 -6.75
C SER A 319 -13.49 16.41 -7.18
N VAL A 320 -12.21 16.67 -7.48
CA VAL A 320 -11.24 15.58 -7.69
C VAL A 320 -11.03 14.83 -6.39
N SER A 321 -10.97 13.50 -6.44
CA SER A 321 -10.73 12.67 -5.27
C SER A 321 -9.34 12.05 -5.32
N MET A 322 -8.66 11.98 -4.17
CA MET A 322 -7.41 11.26 -4.00
C MET A 322 -7.59 10.16 -2.96
N TYR A 323 -7.42 8.91 -3.37
CA TYR A 323 -7.46 7.76 -2.46
C TYR A 323 -6.05 7.41 -2.00
N LEU A 324 -5.64 7.98 -0.88
CA LEU A 324 -4.30 7.79 -0.35
C LEU A 324 -4.09 6.32 0.07
N PRO A 325 -2.85 5.79 -0.07
CA PRO A 325 -2.49 4.49 0.48
C PRO A 325 -2.85 4.37 1.97
N PHE A 326 -3.31 3.19 2.38
CA PHE A 326 -3.66 2.94 3.77
C PHE A 326 -2.38 2.82 4.61
N LEU A 327 -2.16 3.75 5.53
CA LEU A 327 -1.05 3.72 6.47
C LEU A 327 -1.49 3.07 7.80
N ALA A 328 -0.65 2.20 8.34
CA ALA A 328 -0.88 1.61 9.66
C ALA A 328 -0.41 2.58 10.75
N ASP A 329 -1.23 3.61 11.03
CA ASP A 329 -0.95 4.67 12.00
C ASP A 329 -1.76 4.50 13.31
N SER A 330 -1.39 5.21 14.39
CA SER A 330 -2.14 5.15 15.66
C SER A 330 -3.57 5.70 15.53
N PRO A 331 -4.64 4.92 15.83
CA PRO A 331 -6.03 5.40 15.91
C PRO A 331 -6.28 6.50 16.94
N ALA A 332 -5.41 6.65 17.94
CA ALA A 332 -5.53 7.69 18.96
C ALA A 332 -4.98 9.06 18.52
N ARG A 333 -4.27 9.12 17.39
CA ARG A 333 -3.71 10.36 16.83
C ARG A 333 -4.48 10.81 15.58
N THR A 334 -4.25 12.05 15.15
CA THR A 334 -4.62 12.50 13.80
C THR A 334 -3.97 11.60 12.76
N SER A 335 -4.46 11.60 11.52
CA SER A 335 -3.89 10.72 10.50
C SER A 335 -2.42 11.09 10.22
N ALA A 336 -1.56 10.09 10.01
CA ALA A 336 -0.17 10.28 9.65
C ALA A 336 0.03 11.05 8.32
N TRP A 337 -0.99 11.12 7.47
CA TRP A 337 -1.00 11.92 6.25
C TRP A 337 -1.01 13.44 6.50
N GLU A 338 -1.40 13.90 7.69
CA GLU A 338 -1.58 15.32 7.98
C GLU A 338 -0.29 16.14 7.84
N ILE A 339 0.83 15.59 8.30
CA ILE A 339 2.14 16.28 8.27
C ILE A 339 2.62 16.52 6.83
N SER A 340 2.22 15.65 5.90
CA SER A 340 2.63 15.76 4.50
C SER A 340 1.62 16.50 3.62
N THR A 341 0.57 17.10 4.20
CA THR A 341 -0.45 17.86 3.47
C THR A 341 0.17 18.98 2.61
N PRO A 342 1.12 19.82 3.08
CA PRO A 342 1.69 20.89 2.24
C PRO A 342 2.35 20.37 0.95
N LEU A 343 3.02 19.22 1.01
CA LEU A 343 3.65 18.59 -0.15
C LEU A 343 2.61 18.12 -1.17
N ARG A 344 1.48 17.56 -0.71
CA ARG A 344 0.38 17.15 -1.58
C ARG A 344 -0.35 18.36 -2.18
N GLN A 345 -0.49 19.46 -1.43
CA GLN A 345 -1.05 20.70 -1.96
C GLN A 345 -0.22 21.24 -3.14
N MET A 346 1.12 21.15 -3.07
CA MET A 346 1.99 21.50 -4.20
C MET A 346 1.76 20.56 -5.39
N ALA A 347 1.58 19.26 -5.13
CA ALA A 347 1.30 18.28 -6.19
C ALA A 347 -0.05 18.59 -6.87
N TYR A 348 -1.10 18.85 -6.10
CA TYR A 348 -2.41 19.21 -6.65
C TYR A 348 -2.39 20.53 -7.41
N ALA A 349 -1.65 21.54 -6.92
CA ALA A 349 -1.47 22.80 -7.62
C ALA A 349 -0.82 22.60 -9.01
N ALA A 350 0.12 21.66 -9.12
CA ALA A 350 0.72 21.32 -10.40
C ALA A 350 -0.17 20.44 -11.29
N ALA A 351 -0.87 19.46 -10.73
CA ALA A 351 -1.89 18.70 -11.47
C ALA A 351 -2.98 19.64 -12.02
N GLY A 352 -3.26 20.73 -11.32
CA GLY A 352 -4.17 21.78 -11.76
C GLY A 352 -3.81 22.46 -13.08
N PHE A 353 -2.59 22.31 -13.62
CA PHE A 353 -2.25 22.78 -14.98
C PHE A 353 -2.88 21.92 -16.09
N LEU A 354 -3.26 20.67 -15.79
CA LEU A 354 -3.93 19.76 -16.74
C LEU A 354 -5.42 20.08 -16.92
N ALA A 355 -6.03 20.72 -15.93
CA ALA A 355 -7.44 21.04 -15.94
C ALA A 355 -7.70 22.30 -16.77
N THR A 356 -8.78 22.29 -17.55
CA THR A 356 -9.24 23.46 -18.31
C THR A 356 -9.73 24.57 -17.37
N GLU A 357 -10.34 24.18 -16.25
CA GLU A 357 -10.87 25.10 -15.23
C GLU A 357 -10.10 24.99 -13.91
N PRO A 358 -10.04 26.06 -13.08
CA PRO A 358 -9.35 26.03 -11.80
C PRO A 358 -9.99 25.05 -10.80
N ILE A 359 -9.26 23.99 -10.45
CA ILE A 359 -9.64 23.09 -9.35
C ILE A 359 -9.13 23.68 -8.04
N THR A 360 -10.05 24.08 -7.17
CA THR A 360 -9.71 24.75 -5.90
C THR A 360 -9.32 23.80 -4.78
N GLY A 361 -9.77 22.54 -4.81
CA GLY A 361 -9.43 21.55 -3.79
C GLY A 361 -9.60 20.11 -4.24
N VAL A 362 -8.95 19.20 -3.52
CA VAL A 362 -9.01 17.74 -3.72
C VAL A 362 -9.57 17.09 -2.46
N VAL A 363 -10.48 16.14 -2.62
CA VAL A 363 -11.04 15.36 -1.49
C VAL A 363 -10.16 14.14 -1.24
N GLU A 364 -9.46 14.14 -0.12
CA GLU A 364 -8.58 13.05 0.28
C GLU A 364 -9.32 11.98 1.10
N TYR A 365 -9.24 10.75 0.64
CA TYR A 365 -9.67 9.56 1.35
C TYR A 365 -8.45 8.89 2.00
N ARG A 366 -8.35 9.05 3.32
CA ARG A 366 -7.28 8.50 4.20
C ARG A 366 -7.85 7.42 5.12
N ARG A 367 -7.55 7.43 6.42
CA ARG A 367 -8.27 6.60 7.40
C ARG A 367 -9.69 7.15 7.62
N LEU A 368 -10.71 6.29 7.51
CA LEU A 368 -12.12 6.67 7.66
C LEU A 368 -12.70 6.30 9.02
N GLN A 369 -13.49 7.21 9.59
CA GLN A 369 -14.29 6.98 10.80
C GLN A 369 -15.74 6.58 10.45
N SER A 370 -16.35 7.27 9.48
CA SER A 370 -17.71 7.04 8.95
C SER A 370 -17.80 7.41 7.44
N LEU A 371 -18.89 7.04 6.77
CA LEU A 371 -19.20 7.42 5.37
C LEU A 371 -20.20 8.59 5.35
N PRO A 372 -20.20 9.48 4.33
CA PRO A 372 -19.43 9.42 3.08
C PRO A 372 -17.93 9.77 3.19
N GLY A 373 -17.47 10.26 4.35
CA GLY A 373 -16.05 10.43 4.68
C GLY A 373 -15.28 11.42 3.76
N GLY A 374 -13.96 11.49 3.95
CA GLY A 374 -13.05 12.33 3.16
C GLY A 374 -12.64 13.64 3.86
N THR A 375 -11.48 14.18 3.50
CA THR A 375 -10.98 15.47 3.99
C THR A 375 -10.63 16.34 2.79
N ARG A 376 -11.27 17.50 2.65
CA ARG A 376 -10.94 18.44 1.58
C ARG A 376 -9.61 19.13 1.88
N VAL A 377 -8.71 19.09 0.90
CA VAL A 377 -7.41 19.76 0.92
C VAL A 377 -7.42 20.82 -0.17
N GLU A 378 -7.29 22.09 0.22
CA GLU A 378 -7.25 23.20 -0.74
C GLU A 378 -5.94 23.18 -1.53
N THR A 379 -6.03 23.50 -2.80
CA THR A 379 -4.86 23.69 -3.66
C THR A 379 -4.18 25.02 -3.35
N VAL A 380 -2.86 25.04 -3.50
CA VAL A 380 -2.10 26.28 -3.39
C VAL A 380 -2.27 27.11 -4.66
N PRO A 381 -2.42 28.45 -4.57
CA PRO A 381 -2.47 29.31 -5.75
C PRO A 381 -1.24 29.13 -6.64
N ARG A 382 -1.43 29.06 -7.96
CA ARG A 382 -0.35 28.87 -8.94
C ARG A 382 0.81 29.88 -8.76
N SER A 383 0.52 31.10 -8.33
CA SER A 383 1.51 32.16 -8.06
C SER A 383 2.47 31.84 -6.90
N GLN A 384 2.08 30.98 -5.96
CA GLN A 384 2.89 30.64 -4.79
C GLN A 384 3.73 29.37 -5.01
N VAL A 385 3.40 28.55 -6.01
CA VAL A 385 4.04 27.24 -6.21
C VAL A 385 5.57 27.37 -6.35
N ARG A 386 6.05 28.39 -7.07
CA ARG A 386 7.49 28.71 -7.18
C ARG A 386 8.16 28.88 -5.82
N ASN A 387 7.54 29.63 -4.91
CA ASN A 387 8.10 29.91 -3.59
C ASN A 387 8.19 28.63 -2.76
N TYR A 388 7.16 27.79 -2.82
CA TYR A 388 7.16 26.48 -2.17
C TYR A 388 8.23 25.55 -2.74
N CYS A 389 8.39 25.48 -4.07
CA CYS A 389 9.46 24.70 -4.69
C CYS A 389 10.84 25.17 -4.23
N THR A 390 11.07 26.49 -4.22
CA THR A 390 12.32 27.09 -3.75
C THR A 390 12.61 26.76 -2.29
N GLY A 391 11.58 26.80 -1.43
CA GLY A 391 11.68 26.40 -0.03
C GLY A 391 12.09 24.94 0.11
N LEU A 392 11.37 24.04 -0.56
CA LEU A 392 11.65 22.60 -0.49
C LEU A 392 13.03 22.23 -1.03
N ILE A 393 13.51 22.87 -2.10
CA ILE A 393 14.88 22.68 -2.61
C ILE A 393 15.90 23.05 -1.54
N LYS A 394 15.71 24.19 -0.85
CA LYS A 394 16.61 24.61 0.24
C LYS A 394 16.60 23.62 1.40
N ASP A 395 15.41 23.12 1.76
CA ASP A 395 15.27 22.12 2.82
C ASP A 395 16.01 20.82 2.45
N ILE A 396 15.83 20.33 1.22
CA ILE A 396 16.52 19.12 0.71
C ILE A 396 18.04 19.32 0.73
N ALA A 397 18.53 20.43 0.17
CA ALA A 397 19.96 20.73 0.11
C ALA A 397 20.59 20.82 1.52
N MET A 398 19.86 21.39 2.48
CA MET A 398 20.32 21.46 3.86
C MET A 398 20.40 20.07 4.50
N VAL A 399 19.35 19.24 4.33
CA VAL A 399 19.34 17.86 4.82
C VAL A 399 20.51 17.08 4.23
N GLN A 400 20.75 17.18 2.92
CA GLN A 400 21.90 16.55 2.27
C GLN A 400 23.24 17.01 2.87
N GLY A 401 23.35 18.28 3.27
CA GLY A 401 24.53 18.84 3.93
C GLY A 401 24.75 18.35 5.36
N CYS A 402 23.72 17.88 6.06
CA CYS A 402 23.80 17.38 7.44
C CYS A 402 23.86 15.84 7.53
N VAL A 403 23.58 15.13 6.43
CA VAL A 403 23.40 13.68 6.43
C VAL A 403 24.41 13.02 5.50
N ALA A 404 25.36 12.28 6.08
CA ALA A 404 26.35 11.53 5.32
C ALA A 404 25.74 10.30 4.63
N GLU A 405 24.85 9.57 5.33
CA GLU A 405 24.22 8.35 4.83
C GLU A 405 22.97 8.66 3.98
N PRO A 406 22.96 8.37 2.67
CA PRO A 406 21.83 8.73 1.79
C PRO A 406 20.48 8.18 2.25
N GLU A 407 20.47 6.98 2.83
CA GLU A 407 19.26 6.30 3.34
C GLU A 407 18.58 7.03 4.50
N LEU A 408 19.28 7.94 5.19
CA LEU A 408 18.74 8.73 6.30
C LEU A 408 18.17 10.08 5.85
N ARG A 409 18.48 10.55 4.63
CA ARG A 409 18.09 11.88 4.15
C ARG A 409 16.59 12.09 4.20
N TRP A 410 15.82 11.14 3.68
CA TRP A 410 14.36 11.23 3.68
C TRP A 410 13.75 11.12 5.07
N LEU A 411 14.40 10.40 5.99
CA LEU A 411 14.00 10.36 7.39
C LEU A 411 14.24 11.71 8.07
N ILE A 412 15.40 12.34 7.87
CA ILE A 412 15.68 13.66 8.45
C ILE A 412 14.79 14.74 7.86
N LEU A 413 14.52 14.69 6.55
CA LEU A 413 13.53 15.56 5.94
C LEU A 413 12.15 15.35 6.57
N ALA A 414 11.76 14.10 6.85
CA ALA A 414 10.49 13.81 7.50
C ALA A 414 10.40 14.35 8.94
N ILE A 415 11.48 14.22 9.71
CA ILE A 415 11.60 14.82 11.06
C ILE A 415 11.47 16.34 10.98
N TYR A 416 12.15 16.97 10.02
CA TYR A 416 12.03 18.41 9.81
C TYR A 416 10.60 18.86 9.47
N GLN A 417 9.91 18.13 8.59
CA GLN A 417 8.52 18.43 8.24
C GLN A 417 7.56 18.26 9.44
N ASP A 418 7.78 17.26 10.30
CA ASP A 418 7.03 17.10 11.56
C ASP A 418 7.25 18.30 12.49
N MET A 419 8.50 18.78 12.60
CA MET A 419 8.82 19.96 13.40
C MET A 419 8.11 21.21 12.89
N ARG A 420 8.22 21.49 11.58
CA ARG A 420 7.58 22.63 10.92
C ARG A 420 6.06 22.61 11.07
N TRP A 421 5.45 21.46 10.78
CA TRP A 421 4.02 21.30 10.90
C TRP A 421 3.54 21.48 12.34
N SER A 422 4.28 20.93 13.31
CA SER A 422 3.96 21.05 14.74
C SER A 422 4.06 22.49 15.23
N GLU A 423 5.08 23.24 14.79
CA GLU A 423 5.25 24.66 15.11
C GLU A 423 4.11 25.52 14.53
N GLU A 424 3.79 25.34 13.24
CA GLU A 424 2.71 26.06 12.56
C GLU A 424 1.34 25.82 13.21
N HIS A 425 1.14 24.65 13.82
CA HIS A 425 -0.10 24.26 14.52
C HIS A 425 -0.01 24.40 16.06
N GLN A 426 1.04 25.06 16.57
CA GLN A 426 1.25 25.32 18.00
C GLN A 426 1.13 24.05 18.87
N LYS A 427 1.66 22.93 18.39
CA LYS A 427 1.71 21.68 19.15
C LYS A 427 2.78 21.77 20.23
N SER A 428 2.42 21.38 21.45
CA SER A 428 3.31 21.40 22.60
C SER A 428 4.34 20.26 22.62
N SER A 429 4.13 19.21 21.83
CA SER A 429 5.05 18.07 21.72
C SER A 429 5.22 17.72 20.24
N ILE A 430 6.47 17.49 19.86
CA ILE A 430 6.88 17.11 18.50
C ILE A 430 7.30 15.65 18.56
N LEU A 431 6.51 14.79 17.91
CA LEU A 431 6.63 13.34 18.06
C LEU A 431 8.03 12.83 17.68
N SER A 432 8.58 13.32 16.58
CA SER A 432 9.93 12.96 16.15
C SER A 432 11.01 13.33 17.18
N LEU A 433 10.94 14.51 17.81
CA LEU A 433 11.89 14.93 18.84
C LEU A 433 11.71 14.12 20.13
N ASP A 434 10.48 13.80 20.52
CA ASP A 434 10.19 12.94 21.67
C ASP A 434 10.81 11.55 21.48
N MET A 435 10.69 10.98 20.26
CA MET A 435 11.30 9.68 19.94
C MET A 435 12.83 9.76 19.90
N LEU A 436 13.42 10.82 19.35
CA LEU A 436 14.87 11.04 19.38
C LEU A 436 15.40 11.21 20.80
N GLN A 437 14.67 11.91 21.67
CA GLN A 437 15.03 12.06 23.07
C GLN A 437 14.92 10.74 23.82
N ALA A 438 13.88 9.94 23.53
CA ALA A 438 13.75 8.61 24.10
C ALA A 438 14.89 7.67 23.67
N GLU A 439 15.27 7.72 22.39
CA GLU A 439 16.44 7.00 21.88
C GLU A 439 17.72 7.49 22.58
N ALA A 440 17.86 8.80 22.74
CA ALA A 440 19.04 9.39 23.38
C ALA A 440 19.21 8.95 24.83
N ASN A 441 18.10 8.78 25.55
CA ASN A 441 18.07 8.29 26.93
C ASN A 441 18.11 6.75 27.03
N GLY A 442 18.06 6.04 25.89
CA GLY A 442 18.00 4.58 25.82
C GLY A 442 16.77 4.02 26.52
N ASN A 443 15.61 4.65 26.32
CA ASN A 443 14.29 4.21 26.77
C ASN A 443 13.25 4.20 25.63
N LEU A 444 13.69 4.26 24.36
CA LEU A 444 12.80 4.15 23.20
C LEU A 444 12.06 2.81 23.20
N ASP A 445 10.72 2.88 23.20
CA ASP A 445 9.88 1.72 22.94
C ASP A 445 9.40 1.72 21.49
N VAL A 446 10.15 1.00 20.64
CA VAL A 446 9.81 0.86 19.21
C VAL A 446 8.45 0.17 18.99
N GLY A 447 7.92 -0.56 19.98
CA GLY A 447 6.62 -1.21 19.88
C GLY A 447 5.47 -0.25 20.19
N ALA A 448 5.74 0.90 20.80
CA ALA A 448 4.70 1.86 21.13
C ALA A 448 4.02 2.40 19.86
N TRP A 449 2.72 2.67 19.98
CA TRP A 449 1.94 3.23 18.88
C TRP A 449 2.45 4.58 18.38
N ASP A 450 3.18 5.32 19.22
CA ASP A 450 3.84 6.57 18.85
C ASP A 450 4.98 6.34 17.86
N PHE A 451 5.79 5.29 18.06
CA PHE A 451 6.85 4.94 17.11
C PHE A 451 6.27 4.40 15.79
N VAL A 452 5.21 3.58 15.87
CA VAL A 452 4.45 3.11 14.69
C VAL A 452 3.84 4.29 13.93
N HIS A 453 3.32 5.29 14.64
CA HIS A 453 2.76 6.49 14.02
C HIS A 453 3.84 7.34 13.34
N LEU A 454 5.01 7.51 13.96
CA LEU A 454 6.15 8.20 13.35
C LEU A 454 6.60 7.50 12.05
N HIS A 455 6.68 6.16 12.07
CA HIS A 455 6.96 5.38 10.85
C HIS A 455 5.95 5.69 9.74
N ALA A 456 4.66 5.70 10.07
CA ALA A 456 3.60 6.04 9.12
C ALA A 456 3.72 7.49 8.59
N GLN A 457 4.12 8.46 9.43
CA GLN A 457 4.33 9.85 8.99
C GLN A 457 5.47 9.94 7.97
N VAL A 458 6.58 9.24 8.22
CA VAL A 458 7.71 9.14 7.28
C VAL A 458 7.27 8.53 5.95
N GLN A 459 6.46 7.46 5.99
CA GLN A 459 5.86 6.88 4.78
C GLN A 459 4.99 7.89 4.02
N GLY A 460 4.16 8.67 4.74
CA GLY A 460 3.29 9.68 4.16
C GLY A 460 4.08 10.80 3.46
N ILE A 461 5.16 11.27 4.07
CA ILE A 461 6.05 12.29 3.51
C ILE A 461 6.75 11.76 2.25
N HIS A 462 7.34 10.57 2.34
CA HIS A 462 8.03 9.96 1.20
C HIS A 462 7.09 9.75 0.00
N TYR A 463 5.86 9.26 0.25
CA TYR A 463 4.88 9.10 -0.82
C TYR A 463 4.39 10.44 -1.38
N SER A 464 4.24 11.46 -0.55
CA SER A 464 3.82 12.80 -1.02
C SER A 464 4.89 13.46 -1.89
N LEU A 465 6.18 13.27 -1.57
CA LEU A 465 7.29 13.71 -2.43
C LEU A 465 7.33 12.94 -3.76
N ARG A 466 7.07 11.62 -3.71
CA ARG A 466 6.92 10.81 -4.92
C ARG A 466 5.76 11.30 -5.79
N MET A 467 4.61 11.60 -5.17
CA MET A 467 3.46 12.16 -5.86
C MET A 467 3.83 13.47 -6.56
N LEU A 468 4.48 14.38 -5.84
CA LEU A 468 4.95 15.65 -6.38
C LEU A 468 5.80 15.44 -7.63
N ARG A 469 6.81 14.56 -7.54
CA ARG A 469 7.68 14.22 -8.67
C ARG A 469 6.91 13.65 -9.87
N GLN A 470 6.07 12.63 -9.65
CA GLN A 470 5.35 11.98 -10.75
C GLN A 470 4.33 12.89 -11.41
N VAL A 471 3.65 13.74 -10.63
CA VAL A 471 2.76 14.77 -11.17
C VAL A 471 3.57 15.73 -12.04
N TYR A 472 4.73 16.20 -11.59
CA TYR A 472 5.57 17.10 -12.38
C TYR A 472 6.07 16.45 -13.66
N ASP A 473 6.58 15.22 -13.57
CA ASP A 473 7.02 14.43 -14.73
C ASP A 473 5.90 14.33 -15.79
N PHE A 474 4.64 14.14 -15.36
CA PHE A 474 3.50 14.04 -16.26
C PHE A 474 3.10 15.39 -16.86
N VAL A 475 2.98 16.43 -16.03
CA VAL A 475 2.56 17.77 -16.46
C VAL A 475 3.56 18.40 -17.43
N CYS A 476 4.87 18.18 -17.22
CA CYS A 476 5.94 18.69 -18.08
C CYS A 476 5.92 18.13 -19.52
N ARG A 477 5.07 17.15 -19.84
CA ARG A 477 4.92 16.66 -21.23
C ARG A 477 4.33 17.71 -22.15
N ASP A 478 3.32 18.42 -21.65
CA ASP A 478 2.47 19.29 -22.46
C ASP A 478 2.47 20.75 -21.95
N HIS A 479 3.08 21.01 -20.79
CA HIS A 479 3.10 22.33 -20.16
C HIS A 479 4.52 22.75 -19.74
N GLU A 480 4.85 24.01 -19.99
CA GLU A 480 6.06 24.63 -19.43
C GLU A 480 5.86 24.92 -17.94
N LEU A 481 6.65 24.25 -17.10
CA LEU A 481 6.70 24.53 -15.67
C LEU A 481 7.88 25.46 -15.33
N PRO A 482 7.79 26.24 -14.23
CA PRO A 482 8.90 27.08 -13.78
C PRO A 482 10.21 26.29 -13.58
N GLU A 483 11.36 26.94 -13.82
CA GLU A 483 12.69 26.31 -13.75
C GLU A 483 12.95 25.59 -12.42
N GLU A 484 12.42 26.13 -11.31
CA GLU A 484 12.54 25.54 -9.98
C GLU A 484 11.95 24.12 -9.91
N PHE A 485 10.97 23.79 -10.76
CA PHE A 485 10.42 22.45 -10.86
C PHE A 485 11.43 21.46 -11.43
N THR A 486 12.22 21.89 -12.42
CA THR A 486 13.25 21.03 -13.03
C THR A 486 14.34 20.70 -12.02
N VAL A 487 14.76 21.69 -11.23
CA VAL A 487 15.73 21.50 -10.14
C VAL A 487 15.15 20.54 -9.09
N LEU A 488 13.94 20.82 -8.60
CA LEU A 488 13.29 19.98 -7.59
C LEU A 488 13.07 18.54 -8.11
N ARG A 489 12.64 18.37 -9.36
CA ARG A 489 12.48 17.06 -10.00
C ARG A 489 13.76 16.25 -9.99
N THR A 490 14.90 16.89 -10.26
CA THR A 490 16.24 16.27 -10.22
C THR A 490 16.60 15.83 -8.80
N GLU A 491 16.33 16.65 -7.79
CA GLU A 491 16.55 16.29 -6.39
C GLU A 491 15.68 15.11 -5.94
N LEU A 492 14.46 15.01 -6.49
CA LEU A 492 13.51 13.95 -6.19
C LEU A 492 13.75 12.65 -6.98
N ASP A 493 14.66 12.63 -7.97
CA ASP A 493 14.87 11.46 -8.86
C ASP A 493 15.39 10.21 -8.15
N GLN A 494 15.90 10.37 -6.93
CA GLN A 494 16.35 9.29 -6.05
C GLN A 494 15.20 8.63 -5.28
N LEU A 495 13.95 9.10 -5.39
CA LEU A 495 12.82 8.54 -4.65
C LEU A 495 12.27 7.27 -5.31
N SER A 496 12.53 6.11 -4.68
CA SER A 496 11.87 4.85 -5.00
C SER A 496 10.88 4.44 -3.91
N VAL A 497 9.75 3.83 -4.30
CA VAL A 497 8.87 3.18 -3.32
C VAL A 497 9.53 1.96 -2.67
N LEU A 498 10.52 1.37 -3.35
CA LEU A 498 11.28 0.22 -2.86
C LEU A 498 12.20 0.60 -1.70
N ASP A 499 12.57 1.89 -1.60
CA ASP A 499 13.46 2.42 -0.55
C ASP A 499 12.73 2.78 0.74
N ILE A 500 11.39 2.79 0.72
CA ILE A 500 10.56 3.05 1.89
C ILE A 500 10.72 1.87 2.86
N PRO A 501 11.30 2.09 4.05
CA PRO A 501 11.64 1.02 4.97
C PRO A 501 10.37 0.35 5.52
N SER A 502 10.45 -0.97 5.74
CA SER A 502 9.51 -1.66 6.63
C SER A 502 9.64 -1.09 8.05
N ILE A 503 8.69 -1.34 8.94
CA ILE A 503 8.82 -0.87 10.32
C ILE A 503 10.04 -1.50 11.03
N ALA A 504 10.41 -2.73 10.66
CA ALA A 504 11.62 -3.38 11.17
C ALA A 504 12.89 -2.66 10.69
N ASP A 505 12.99 -2.35 9.39
CA ASP A 505 14.12 -1.60 8.83
C ASP A 505 14.15 -0.15 9.39
N PHE A 506 12.99 0.42 9.66
CA PHE A 506 12.85 1.75 10.22
C PHE A 506 13.45 1.84 11.63
N VAL A 507 13.33 0.80 12.46
CA VAL A 507 14.01 0.74 13.77
C VAL A 507 15.52 0.87 13.60
N GLU A 508 16.10 0.11 12.68
CA GLU A 508 17.55 0.14 12.43
C GLU A 508 18.00 1.51 11.90
N ARG A 509 17.26 2.08 10.93
CA ARG A 509 17.57 3.42 10.38
C ARG A 509 17.41 4.54 11.41
N PHE A 510 16.37 4.47 12.24
CA PHE A 510 16.10 5.49 13.25
C PHE A 510 17.21 5.52 14.32
N ALA A 511 17.71 4.36 14.75
CA ALA A 511 18.83 4.28 15.69
C ALA A 511 20.11 4.94 15.14
N LYS A 512 20.35 4.86 13.82
CA LYS A 512 21.51 5.49 13.16
C LYS A 512 21.41 7.01 13.08
N VAL A 513 20.24 7.63 13.30
CA VAL A 513 20.11 9.10 13.20
C VAL A 513 21.10 9.81 14.10
N ARG A 514 21.37 9.29 15.30
CA ARG A 514 22.31 9.94 16.24
C ARG A 514 23.78 9.87 15.81
N THR A 515 24.14 8.92 14.95
CA THR A 515 25.52 8.65 14.55
C THR A 515 25.81 9.02 13.09
N GLY A 516 24.81 8.97 12.22
CA GLY A 516 24.94 9.21 10.77
C GLY A 516 24.51 10.61 10.33
N VAL A 517 24.13 11.48 11.27
CA VAL A 517 23.61 12.83 11.02
C VAL A 517 24.33 13.81 11.93
N ASP A 518 24.76 14.93 11.37
CA ASP A 518 25.22 16.08 12.12
C ASP A 518 24.00 16.79 12.74
N LEU A 519 23.52 16.24 13.85
CA LEU A 519 22.35 16.75 14.57
C LEU A 519 22.56 18.17 15.10
N GLN A 520 23.81 18.55 15.40
CA GLN A 520 24.11 19.90 15.85
C GLN A 520 23.83 20.89 14.73
N ARG A 521 24.43 20.68 13.56
CA ARG A 521 24.19 21.53 12.39
C ARG A 521 22.72 21.55 11.98
N PHE A 522 22.06 20.39 12.02
CA PHE A 522 20.63 20.28 11.73
C PHE A 522 19.79 21.16 12.67
N PHE A 523 19.98 21.03 13.99
CA PHE A 523 19.20 21.81 14.96
C PHE A 523 19.49 23.32 14.90
N GLU A 524 20.75 23.72 14.71
CA GLU A 524 21.13 25.13 14.53
C GLU A 524 20.40 25.78 13.35
N TRP A 525 20.21 25.05 12.25
CA TRP A 525 19.49 25.53 11.08
C TRP A 525 17.99 25.68 11.33
N THR A 526 17.37 24.78 12.10
CA THR A 526 15.92 24.83 12.36
C THR A 526 15.48 26.05 13.17
N LYS A 527 16.42 26.81 13.77
CA LYS A 527 16.16 28.01 14.60
C LYS A 527 15.00 27.80 15.59
N PRO A 528 15.07 26.76 16.43
CA PRO A 528 14.00 26.41 17.35
C PRO A 528 13.70 27.55 18.32
N GLY A 529 12.44 27.67 18.74
CA GLY A 529 12.08 28.47 19.93
C GLY A 529 12.76 27.96 21.21
N ASP A 530 12.68 28.73 22.30
CA ASP A 530 13.41 28.47 23.55
C ASP A 530 13.11 27.06 24.13
N GLU A 531 11.85 26.63 24.14
CA GLU A 531 11.45 25.30 24.68
C GLU A 531 12.04 24.15 23.86
N LEU A 532 11.99 24.24 22.52
CA LEU A 532 12.55 23.26 21.60
C LEU A 532 14.08 23.22 21.68
N SER A 533 14.72 24.38 21.90
CA SER A 533 16.17 24.47 22.10
C SER A 533 16.65 23.64 23.29
N VAL A 534 15.89 23.65 24.41
CA VAL A 534 16.20 22.84 25.60
C VAL A 534 16.09 21.34 25.30
N GLN A 535 15.04 20.93 24.58
CA GLN A 535 14.85 19.53 24.19
C GLN A 535 15.95 19.05 23.26
N MET A 536 16.28 19.83 22.22
CA MET A 536 17.37 19.54 21.27
C MET A 536 18.72 19.44 21.96
N HIS A 537 19.03 20.34 22.89
CA HIS A 537 20.25 20.25 23.69
C HIS A 537 20.31 18.95 24.51
N SER A 538 19.17 18.49 25.06
CA SER A 538 19.09 17.19 25.76
C SER A 538 19.28 15.98 24.83
N ILE A 539 18.94 16.09 23.55
CA ILE A 539 19.15 15.02 22.55
C ILE A 539 20.63 14.91 22.19
N LEU A 540 21.29 16.06 21.99
CA LEU A 540 22.73 16.15 21.71
C LEU A 540 23.56 15.66 22.91
N ASN A 541 23.17 16.08 24.12
CA ASN A 541 23.90 15.81 25.35
C ASN A 541 23.03 14.96 26.32
N PRO A 542 22.84 13.66 26.04
CA PRO A 542 22.04 12.79 26.90
C PRO A 542 22.73 12.66 28.28
N LYS A 543 21.92 12.61 29.34
CA LYS A 543 22.45 12.37 30.69
C LYS A 543 23.07 10.97 30.75
N GLU A 544 24.34 10.87 31.13
CA GLU A 544 24.98 9.58 31.37
C GLU A 544 24.13 8.77 32.36
N LYS A 545 23.74 7.55 31.96
CA LYS A 545 23.16 6.58 32.89
C LYS A 545 24.21 6.34 33.98
N LYS A 546 24.05 6.96 35.15
CA LYS A 546 24.80 6.60 36.36
C LYS A 546 24.70 5.09 36.49
N GLY A 547 25.78 4.39 36.16
CA GLY A 547 25.84 2.94 36.29
C GLY A 547 25.38 2.59 37.69
N LYS A 548 24.53 1.57 37.83
CA LYS A 548 24.27 0.96 39.14
C LYS A 548 25.61 0.51 39.69
N GLY A 549 26.26 1.40 40.44
CA GLY A 549 27.54 1.13 41.06
C GLY A 549 27.38 -0.13 41.88
N LYS A 550 28.23 -1.12 41.58
CA LYS A 550 28.48 -2.25 42.47
C LYS A 550 28.58 -1.67 43.88
N ARG A 551 27.61 -1.98 44.74
CA ARG A 551 27.70 -1.73 46.19
C ARG A 551 29.00 -2.36 46.66
N LYS A 552 30.02 -1.53 46.89
CA LYS A 552 31.26 -1.92 47.54
C LYS A 552 30.88 -2.38 48.94
N ARG A 553 31.06 -3.67 49.19
CA ARG A 553 30.76 -4.33 50.45
C ARG A 553 31.91 -4.02 51.42
N ASP A 554 31.84 -2.89 52.10
CA ASP A 554 32.79 -2.61 53.17
C ASP A 554 32.37 -3.34 54.46
N LYS A 555 33.27 -4.20 54.91
CA LYS A 555 33.20 -4.94 56.17
C LYS A 555 33.50 -3.99 57.34
N LYS A 556 32.56 -3.91 58.26
CA LYS A 556 32.69 -3.84 59.74
C LYS A 556 33.82 -2.99 60.34
N SER A 557 33.40 -2.02 61.15
CA SER A 557 33.87 -1.86 62.53
C SER A 557 32.73 -1.38 63.42
N ALA A 558 32.66 -1.96 64.62
CA ALA A 558 31.55 -1.93 65.55
C ALA A 558 31.50 -0.66 66.40
N GLY A 559 30.32 -0.30 66.91
CA GLY A 559 30.19 0.68 67.99
C GLY A 559 28.78 1.21 68.21
N GLN A 560 28.09 0.60 69.17
CA GLN A 560 26.99 1.11 70.01
C GLN A 560 25.54 1.09 69.49
N GLN A 561 24.77 0.39 70.33
CA GLN A 561 23.33 0.14 70.31
C GLN A 561 22.57 1.36 70.80
N GLU A 562 21.39 1.63 70.22
CA GLU A 562 20.20 1.99 71.00
C GLU A 562 18.88 1.71 70.25
N LYS A 563 18.13 0.78 70.83
CA LYS A 563 16.67 0.53 70.93
C LYS A 563 15.68 0.90 69.79
N LYS A 564 14.98 -0.17 69.34
CA LYS A 564 13.70 -0.34 68.58
C LYS A 564 12.48 0.46 69.15
N PRO A 565 11.25 0.48 68.55
CA PRO A 565 10.65 -0.38 67.48
C PRO A 565 9.97 0.44 66.35
N GLY A 566 9.36 -0.05 65.28
CA GLY A 566 8.87 -1.34 64.78
C GLY A 566 8.20 -1.05 63.42
N ASN A 567 8.12 -2.04 62.54
CA ASN A 567 7.52 -1.93 61.20
C ASN A 567 6.26 -2.84 61.16
N PRO A 568 5.22 -2.47 60.41
CA PRO A 568 4.48 -3.44 59.60
C PRO A 568 4.38 -2.94 58.15
N SER A 569 5.02 -3.62 57.20
CA SER A 569 4.45 -4.69 56.37
C SER A 569 3.47 -4.22 55.28
N ARG A 570 3.94 -4.36 54.03
CA ARG A 570 3.22 -4.61 52.77
C ARG A 570 1.68 -4.72 52.88
N GLY A 571 0.98 -3.74 52.30
CA GLY A 571 -0.43 -3.86 51.94
C GLY A 571 -0.59 -4.53 50.58
N SER A 572 -1.39 -5.60 50.55
CA SER A 572 -1.88 -6.28 49.36
C SER A 572 -3.06 -5.52 48.73
N ASN A 573 -3.07 -5.41 47.40
CA ASN A 573 -4.22 -4.88 46.64
C ASN A 573 -5.29 -5.97 46.44
N ASN A 574 -6.11 -6.23 47.47
CA ASN A 574 -7.34 -7.00 47.30
C ASN A 574 -8.56 -6.09 47.60
N PRO A 575 -9.37 -5.72 46.59
CA PRO A 575 -10.45 -4.74 46.72
C PRO A 575 -11.76 -5.28 47.33
N PHE A 576 -11.77 -6.49 47.91
CA PHE A 576 -13.00 -7.13 48.43
C PHE A 576 -13.05 -7.33 49.96
N GLU A 577 -12.18 -6.65 50.71
CA GLU A 577 -12.07 -6.84 52.18
C GLU A 577 -13.01 -5.96 53.02
N PHE A 578 -13.90 -5.17 52.40
CA PHE A 578 -14.79 -4.23 53.11
C PHE A 578 -16.28 -4.56 53.11
N LEU A 579 -16.67 -5.79 52.75
CA LEU A 579 -18.08 -6.21 52.83
C LEU A 579 -18.17 -7.59 53.48
N GLY A 580 -18.33 -7.59 54.79
CA GLY A 580 -18.69 -8.76 55.60
C GLY A 580 -19.60 -8.33 56.76
N ASP A 581 -20.82 -8.87 56.70
CA ASP A 581 -21.75 -9.21 57.77
C ASP A 581 -22.24 -8.14 58.77
N GLY A 582 -23.48 -7.70 58.51
CA GLY A 582 -24.39 -7.04 59.45
C GLY A 582 -25.84 -7.24 58.98
#